data_AF-A0A453LJC8-F1
#
_entry.id   AF-A0A453LJC8-F1
#
_cell.length_a   1.000
_cell.length_b   1.000
_cell.length_c   1.000
_cell.angle_alpha   90.00
_cell.angle_beta   90.00
_cell.angle_gamma   90.00
#
_symmetry.space_group_name_H-M   'P 1'
#
loop_
_entity.id
_entity.type
_entity.pdbx_description
1 polymer ?
#
loop_
_entity_poly.entity_id
_entity_poly.type
_entity_poly.pdbx_seq_one_letter_code
_entity_poly.pdbx_strand_id
1 'polypeptide(L)'
;MIHPKKLAQLAKKLQRLVAAGGQETADTDGCCSIASVADKGHCVVYTADGSRFEVPLAYLGTVVFRELLRMSQEEFGFTCDGKITLPCDASVMEYVMCLIRREASEEVEKAFLSSIARPCYSMSCLPPSAGFYQQFSVCS
;
A
#
# COMPACT_ATOMS: atom_id res chain seq x y z
N MET A 1 5.33 -41.75 12.42
CA MET A 1 3.96 -41.92 11.87
C MET A 1 2.99 -41.19 12.79
N ILE A 2 2.26 -40.18 12.29
CA ILE A 2 1.33 -39.41 13.13
C ILE A 2 0.06 -40.25 13.35
N HIS A 3 -0.35 -40.44 14.61
CA HIS A 3 -1.52 -41.25 14.94
C HIS A 3 -2.84 -40.56 14.55
N PRO A 4 -3.85 -41.31 14.04
CA PRO A 4 -5.14 -40.74 13.60
C PRO A 4 -5.86 -39.90 14.66
N LYS A 5 -5.68 -40.27 15.94
CA LYS A 5 -6.28 -39.56 17.08
C LYS A 5 -5.70 -38.15 17.27
N LYS A 6 -4.42 -37.92 16.93
CA LYS A 6 -3.80 -36.59 16.99
C LYS A 6 -4.32 -35.69 15.85
N LEU A 7 -4.61 -36.26 14.68
CA LEU A 7 -5.19 -35.52 13.54
C LEU A 7 -6.62 -35.06 13.85
N ALA A 8 -7.43 -35.93 14.45
CA ALA A 8 -8.79 -35.58 14.90
C ALA A 8 -8.80 -34.50 16.00
N GLN A 9 -7.79 -34.50 16.90
CA GLN A 9 -7.65 -33.45 17.91
C GLN A 9 -7.27 -32.08 17.31
N LEU A 10 -6.41 -32.05 16.28
CA LEU A 10 -6.07 -30.82 15.57
C LEU A 10 -7.25 -30.26 14.79
N ALA A 11 -8.03 -31.12 14.12
CA ALA A 11 -9.24 -30.71 13.40
C ALA A 11 -10.29 -30.08 14.33
N LYS A 12 -10.52 -30.67 15.52
CA LYS A 12 -11.42 -30.08 16.54
C LYS A 12 -10.94 -28.73 17.07
N LYS A 13 -9.63 -28.46 17.06
CA LYS A 13 -9.07 -27.19 17.52
C LYS A 13 -9.27 -26.07 16.49
N LEU A 14 -9.19 -26.39 15.20
CA LEU A 14 -9.49 -25.45 14.11
C LEU A 14 -10.98 -25.14 13.98
N GLN A 15 -11.87 -26.09 14.29
CA GLN A 15 -13.32 -25.86 14.32
C GLN A 15 -13.75 -24.76 15.29
N ARG A 16 -13.00 -24.49 16.37
CA ARG A 16 -13.29 -23.40 17.33
C ARG A 16 -12.90 -22.01 16.82
N LEU A 17 -11.97 -21.92 15.87
CA LEU A 17 -11.57 -20.65 15.26
C LEU A 17 -12.52 -20.24 14.12
N VAL A 18 -13.27 -21.19 13.55
CA VAL A 18 -14.21 -20.94 12.44
C VAL A 18 -15.64 -20.67 12.94
N ALA A 19 -16.01 -21.17 14.12
CA ALA A 19 -17.32 -20.90 14.75
C ALA A 19 -17.38 -19.58 15.54
N ALA A 20 -16.28 -18.81 15.60
CA ALA A 20 -16.24 -17.45 16.14
C ALA A 20 -16.22 -16.41 15.00
N GLY A 21 -17.03 -16.63 13.97
CA GLY A 21 -17.37 -15.57 13.02
C GLY A 21 -18.36 -14.60 13.67
N GLY A 22 -17.94 -13.33 13.78
CA GLY A 22 -18.84 -12.17 13.79
C GLY A 22 -19.43 -11.76 15.15
N GLN A 23 -18.75 -10.85 15.84
CA GLN A 23 -19.42 -9.73 16.49
C GLN A 23 -18.70 -8.45 16.10
N GLU A 24 -19.41 -7.60 15.38
CA GLU A 24 -19.27 -6.16 15.44
C GLU A 24 -19.34 -5.76 16.92
N THR A 25 -18.24 -5.27 17.47
CA THR A 25 -18.31 -4.23 18.47
C THR A 25 -18.00 -2.95 17.74
N ALA A 26 -19.04 -2.11 17.61
CA ALA A 26 -18.88 -0.68 17.51
C ALA A 26 -18.11 -0.21 18.75
N ASP A 27 -16.78 -0.35 18.70
CA ASP A 27 -15.90 0.37 19.59
C ASP A 27 -15.58 1.67 18.85
N THR A 28 -16.41 2.66 19.14
CA THR A 28 -16.09 4.07 18.95
C THR A 28 -14.93 4.42 19.87
N ASP A 29 -13.72 3.98 19.51
CA ASP A 29 -12.48 4.57 19.98
C ASP A 29 -11.96 5.46 18.84
N GLY A 30 -12.21 6.76 18.98
CA GLY A 30 -11.63 7.78 18.12
C GLY A 30 -10.10 7.65 18.16
N CYS A 31 -9.39 7.76 17.05
CA CYS A 31 -9.31 8.98 16.26
C CYS A 31 -8.67 8.64 14.91
N CYS A 32 -9.46 8.12 13.98
CA CYS A 32 -9.09 8.11 12.55
C CYS A 32 -10.28 8.57 11.72
N SER A 33 -10.99 9.61 12.19
CA SER A 33 -11.55 10.52 11.19
C SER A 33 -10.36 10.95 10.34
N ILE A 34 -10.55 11.10 9.05
CA ILE A 34 -9.77 12.05 8.26
C ILE A 34 -10.00 13.38 8.99
N ALA A 35 -9.27 13.65 10.07
CA ALA A 35 -9.57 14.71 11.03
C ALA A 35 -8.98 16.02 10.50
N SER A 36 -9.25 16.25 9.22
CA SER A 36 -9.58 17.54 8.65
C SER A 36 -10.70 17.31 7.63
N VAL A 37 -11.85 16.79 8.07
CA VAL A 37 -13.11 17.03 7.36
C VAL A 37 -13.31 18.55 7.46
N ALA A 38 -12.83 19.29 6.46
CA ALA A 38 -13.53 19.56 5.22
C ALA A 38 -14.73 20.46 5.49
N ASP A 39 -14.43 21.76 5.57
CA ASP A 39 -15.42 22.82 5.36
C ASP A 39 -15.36 23.32 3.89
N LYS A 40 -14.46 22.76 3.05
CA LYS A 40 -14.03 23.39 1.77
C LYS A 40 -13.75 22.45 0.58
N GLY A 41 -14.18 21.18 0.60
CA GLY A 41 -14.06 20.30 -0.58
C GLY A 41 -12.63 19.91 -0.98
N HIS A 42 -11.63 20.15 -0.13
CA HIS A 42 -10.22 19.80 -0.34
C HIS A 42 -9.66 19.09 0.91
N CYS A 43 -8.63 18.26 0.72
CA CYS A 43 -7.78 17.72 1.77
C CYS A 43 -6.35 18.26 1.63
N VAL A 44 -5.57 18.14 2.70
CA VAL A 44 -4.14 18.47 2.68
C VAL A 44 -3.34 17.17 2.58
N VAL A 45 -2.41 17.11 1.63
CA VAL A 45 -1.43 16.03 1.52
C VAL A 45 -0.01 16.60 1.50
N TYR A 46 0.95 15.78 1.87
CA TYR A 46 2.37 16.09 1.84
C TYR A 46 3.09 15.16 0.88
N THR A 47 4.15 15.63 0.25
CA THR A 47 5.06 14.80 -0.56
C THR A 47 6.25 14.31 0.28
N ALA A 48 7.04 13.38 -0.25
CA ALA A 48 8.21 12.82 0.45
C ALA A 48 9.28 13.87 0.76
N ASP A 49 9.37 14.95 -0.03
CA ASP A 49 10.21 16.13 0.21
C ASP A 49 9.59 17.13 1.21
N GLY A 50 8.41 16.83 1.76
CA GLY A 50 7.72 17.64 2.77
C GLY A 50 6.87 18.78 2.21
N SER A 51 6.77 18.92 0.89
CA SER A 51 5.94 19.95 0.25
C SER A 51 4.45 19.69 0.49
N ARG A 52 3.67 20.75 0.75
CA ARG A 52 2.24 20.69 1.11
C ARG A 52 1.35 21.04 -0.08
N PHE A 53 0.34 20.21 -0.33
CA PHE A 53 -0.64 20.40 -1.41
C PHE A 53 -2.07 20.36 -0.88
N GLU A 54 -2.92 21.26 -1.40
CA GLU A 54 -4.37 21.21 -1.22
C GLU A 54 -5.00 20.49 -2.41
N VAL A 55 -5.59 19.34 -2.15
CA VAL A 55 -6.11 18.42 -3.17
C VAL A 55 -7.63 18.40 -3.08
N PRO A 56 -8.38 18.65 -4.17
CA PRO A 56 -9.82 18.49 -4.16
C PRO A 56 -10.21 17.07 -3.75
N LEU A 57 -11.21 16.92 -2.87
CA LEU A 57 -11.68 15.60 -2.44
C LEU A 57 -12.17 14.75 -3.61
N ALA A 58 -12.67 15.39 -4.67
CA ALA A 58 -13.05 14.73 -5.92
C ALA A 58 -11.90 13.96 -6.59
N TYR A 59 -10.64 14.35 -6.35
CA TYR A 59 -9.49 13.68 -6.97
C TYR A 59 -9.12 12.40 -6.24
N LEU A 60 -9.48 12.25 -4.96
CA LEU A 60 -9.13 11.07 -4.17
C LEU A 60 -9.78 9.78 -4.70
N GLY A 61 -10.84 9.90 -5.50
CA GLY A 61 -11.50 8.79 -6.18
C GLY A 61 -10.83 8.33 -7.49
N THR A 62 -9.87 9.08 -8.04
CA THR A 62 -9.21 8.69 -9.30
C THR A 62 -8.33 7.45 -9.09
N VAL A 63 -8.06 6.71 -10.16
CA VAL A 63 -7.18 5.54 -10.11
C VAL A 63 -5.79 5.95 -9.62
N VAL A 64 -5.29 7.09 -10.11
CA VAL A 64 -3.97 7.62 -9.74
C VAL A 64 -3.86 7.92 -8.25
N PHE A 65 -4.81 8.65 -7.67
CA PHE A 65 -4.76 8.96 -6.22
C PHE A 65 -4.98 7.73 -5.36
N ARG A 66 -5.88 6.83 -5.75
CA ARG A 66 -6.09 5.58 -4.99
C ARG A 66 -4.81 4.76 -4.90
N GLU A 67 -4.06 4.68 -6.00
CA GLU A 67 -2.80 3.94 -6.00
C GLU A 67 -1.71 4.65 -5.19
N LEU A 68 -1.60 5.97 -5.30
CA LEU A 68 -0.68 6.75 -4.46
C LEU A 68 -1.01 6.60 -2.97
N LEU A 69 -2.29 6.64 -2.60
CA LEU A 69 -2.73 6.46 -1.21
C LEU A 69 -2.47 5.03 -0.71
N ARG A 70 -2.65 4.01 -1.57
CA ARG A 70 -2.28 2.62 -1.24
C ARG A 70 -0.78 2.52 -0.95
N MET A 71 0.06 3.07 -1.84
CA MET A 71 1.51 3.08 -1.65
C MET A 71 1.91 3.88 -0.40
N SER A 72 1.27 5.02 -0.14
CA SER A 72 1.46 5.81 1.10
C SER A 72 1.18 5.00 2.35
N GLN A 73 0.08 4.25 2.36
CA GLN A 73 -0.31 3.45 3.50
C GLN A 73 0.74 2.36 3.77
N GLU A 74 1.28 1.75 2.72
CA GLU A 74 2.32 0.71 2.82
C GLU A 74 3.67 1.26 3.30
N GLU A 75 4.06 2.46 2.87
CA GLU A 75 5.37 3.05 3.17
C GLU A 75 5.38 3.86 4.47
N PHE A 76 4.38 4.70 4.70
CA PHE A 76 4.34 5.65 5.82
C PHE A 76 3.30 5.30 6.87
N GLY A 77 2.28 4.52 6.50
CA GLY A 77 1.08 4.33 7.31
C GLY A 77 0.21 5.59 7.40
N PHE A 78 -0.98 5.44 7.97
CA PHE A 78 -1.83 6.58 8.35
C PHE A 78 -1.93 6.57 9.87
N THR A 79 -1.26 7.50 10.53
CA THR A 79 -1.36 7.62 11.99
C THR A 79 -2.55 8.50 12.39
N CYS A 80 -2.90 8.51 13.68
CA CYS A 80 -4.02 9.32 14.20
C CYS A 80 -3.82 10.85 14.03
N ASP A 81 -2.62 11.29 13.62
CA ASP A 81 -2.35 12.70 13.27
C ASP A 81 -3.03 13.13 11.96
N GLY A 82 -3.61 12.20 11.20
CA GLY A 82 -4.33 12.48 9.96
C GLY A 82 -3.43 13.00 8.84
N LYS A 83 -2.11 12.89 8.97
CA LYS A 83 -1.16 13.37 7.96
C LYS A 83 -0.99 12.32 6.87
N ILE A 84 -1.36 12.70 5.65
CA ILE A 84 -1.14 11.87 4.46
C ILE A 84 0.15 12.31 3.78
N THR A 85 1.15 11.43 3.73
CA THR A 85 2.39 11.65 2.97
C THR A 85 2.42 10.73 1.75
N LEU A 86 2.57 11.30 0.56
CA LEU A 86 2.62 10.58 -0.71
C LEU A 86 4.06 10.17 -1.07
N PRO A 87 4.27 8.97 -1.66
CA PRO A 87 5.59 8.46 -2.04
C PRO A 87 6.05 9.05 -3.37
N CYS A 88 5.98 10.37 -3.48
CA CYS A 88 6.42 11.13 -4.63
C CYS A 88 6.92 12.50 -4.18
N ASP A 89 7.68 13.19 -5.04
CA ASP A 89 8.10 14.56 -4.79
C ASP A 89 7.07 15.58 -5.32
N ALA A 90 7.30 16.86 -5.01
CA ALA A 90 6.46 17.98 -5.46
C ALA A 90 6.25 18.02 -6.99
N SER A 91 7.26 17.72 -7.80
CA SER A 91 7.16 17.79 -9.27
C SER A 91 6.23 16.70 -9.81
N VAL A 92 6.34 15.49 -9.25
CA VAL A 92 5.44 14.39 -9.58
C VAL A 92 4.02 14.71 -9.13
N MET A 93 3.84 15.31 -7.96
CA MET A 93 2.52 15.72 -7.48
C MET A 93 1.85 16.76 -8.38
N GLU A 94 2.59 17.78 -8.83
CA GLU A 94 2.09 18.75 -9.81
C GLU A 94 1.67 18.09 -11.13
N TYR A 95 2.44 17.11 -11.59
CA TYR A 95 2.11 16.32 -12.78
C TYR A 95 0.83 15.50 -12.58
N VAL A 96 0.66 14.83 -11.44
CA VAL A 96 -0.59 14.10 -11.08
C VAL A 96 -1.80 15.03 -11.11
N MET A 97 -1.69 16.21 -10.49
CA MET A 97 -2.76 17.20 -10.50
C MET A 97 -3.06 17.70 -11.92
N CYS A 98 -2.06 17.76 -12.80
CA CYS A 98 -2.23 18.08 -14.22
C CYS A 98 -2.94 16.96 -14.99
N LEU A 99 -2.54 15.69 -14.79
CA LEU A 99 -3.15 14.52 -15.43
C LEU A 99 -4.65 14.45 -15.15
N ILE A 100 -5.03 14.60 -13.89
CA ILE A 100 -6.43 14.48 -13.46
C ILE A 100 -7.25 15.66 -13.97
N ARG A 101 -6.74 16.89 -13.86
CA ARG A 101 -7.43 18.10 -14.37
C ARG A 101 -7.72 18.06 -15.85
N ARG A 102 -6.90 17.35 -16.62
CA ARG A 102 -7.00 17.25 -18.08
C ARG A 102 -7.73 15.99 -18.53
N GLU A 103 -8.23 15.17 -17.59
CA GLU A 103 -8.89 13.90 -17.88
C GLU A 103 -8.03 13.04 -18.82
N ALA A 104 -6.77 12.80 -18.40
CA ALA A 104 -5.85 11.97 -19.15
C ALA A 104 -6.45 10.59 -19.47
N SER A 105 -6.08 10.02 -20.62
CA SER A 105 -6.58 8.71 -20.99
C SER A 105 -6.08 7.64 -20.02
N GLU A 106 -6.83 6.56 -19.86
CA GLU A 106 -6.46 5.46 -18.96
C GLU A 106 -5.08 4.88 -19.27
N GLU A 107 -4.67 4.88 -20.53
CA GLU A 107 -3.35 4.40 -20.95
C GLU A 107 -2.23 5.27 -20.37
N VAL A 108 -2.45 6.59 -20.33
CA VAL A 108 -1.50 7.54 -19.73
C VAL A 108 -1.47 7.36 -18.22
N GLU A 109 -2.62 7.21 -17.57
CA GLU A 109 -2.68 6.94 -16.13
C GLU A 109 -1.97 5.63 -15.77
N LYS A 110 -2.20 4.55 -16.52
CA LYS A 110 -1.54 3.25 -16.34
C LYS A 110 -0.04 3.35 -16.57
N ALA A 111 0.39 4.04 -17.63
CA ALA A 111 1.80 4.24 -17.92
C ALA A 111 2.49 5.04 -16.80
N PHE A 112 1.85 6.10 -16.31
CA PHE A 112 2.33 6.84 -15.15
C PHE A 112 2.44 5.96 -13.91
N LEU A 113 1.39 5.23 -13.55
CA LEU A 113 1.43 4.35 -12.37
C LEU A 113 2.50 3.26 -12.51
N SER A 114 2.71 2.72 -13.71
CA SER A 114 3.77 1.73 -13.96
C SER A 114 5.18 2.30 -13.81
N SER A 115 5.38 3.61 -14.00
CA SER A 115 6.69 4.24 -13.87
C SER A 115 7.02 4.62 -12.42
N ILE A 116 6.01 4.92 -11.60
CA ILE A 116 6.19 5.26 -10.18
C ILE A 116 6.04 4.06 -9.25
N ALA A 117 5.26 3.05 -9.63
CA ALA A 117 5.12 1.82 -8.86
C ALA A 117 6.47 1.11 -8.88
N ARG A 118 7.15 1.10 -7.73
CA ARG A 118 8.37 0.32 -7.57
C ARG A 118 8.02 -1.15 -7.89
N PRO A 119 8.72 -1.83 -8.81
CA PRO A 119 8.54 -3.26 -9.04
C PRO A 119 9.16 -4.07 -7.89
N CYS A 120 8.79 -3.77 -6.65
CA CYS A 120 9.22 -4.53 -5.48
C CYS A 120 8.34 -5.76 -5.29
N TYR A 121 8.14 -6.55 -6.35
CA TYR A 121 7.59 -7.90 -6.30
C TYR A 121 8.38 -8.86 -7.21
N SER A 122 9.71 -8.67 -7.30
CA SER A 122 10.64 -9.74 -7.69
C SER A 122 12.07 -9.43 -7.24
N MET A 123 12.24 -9.09 -5.97
CA MET A 123 13.55 -9.21 -5.33
C MET A 123 13.32 -9.68 -3.90
N SER A 124 12.77 -10.88 -3.79
CA SER A 124 12.94 -11.70 -2.60
C SER A 124 14.43 -11.70 -2.26
N CYS A 125 14.74 -11.18 -1.08
CA CYS A 125 16.07 -11.16 -0.49
C CYS A 125 16.75 -12.52 -0.66
N LEU A 126 17.78 -12.62 -1.51
CA LEU A 126 18.74 -13.70 -1.40
C LEU A 126 19.63 -13.38 -0.18
N PRO A 127 19.67 -14.26 0.84
CA PRO A 127 20.67 -14.10 1.89
C PRO A 127 22.08 -14.31 1.31
N PRO A 128 23.11 -13.62 1.83
CA PRO A 128 24.47 -13.82 1.34
C PRO A 128 25.00 -15.20 1.78
N SER A 129 25.38 -15.98 0.77
CA SER A 129 26.40 -17.04 0.78
C SER A 129 26.27 -18.23 1.76
N ALA A 130 26.09 -19.42 1.18
CA ALA A 130 26.83 -20.62 1.57
C ALA A 130 27.15 -21.41 0.29
N GLY A 131 28.44 -21.49 -0.05
CA GLY A 131 28.90 -22.07 -1.31
C GLY A 131 28.76 -23.58 -1.37
N PHE A 132 28.73 -24.11 -2.60
CA PHE A 132 29.28 -25.43 -2.92
C PHE A 132 29.81 -25.39 -4.36
N TYR A 133 30.98 -26.01 -4.51
CA TYR A 133 31.75 -26.20 -5.71
C TYR A 133 30.98 -26.99 -6.77
N GLN A 134 31.01 -26.56 -8.05
CA GLN A 134 31.42 -27.46 -9.13
C GLN A 134 31.95 -26.70 -10.36
N GLN A 135 33.13 -27.16 -10.76
CA GLN A 135 34.02 -26.78 -11.85
C GLN A 135 33.41 -27.04 -13.23
N PHE A 136 33.69 -26.21 -14.24
CA PHE A 136 34.38 -26.60 -15.49
C PHE A 136 34.73 -25.38 -16.35
N SER A 137 35.97 -25.42 -16.85
CA SER A 137 36.71 -24.48 -17.68
C SER A 137 36.07 -24.11 -19.02
N VAL A 138 36.45 -22.96 -19.59
CA VAL A 138 37.25 -22.87 -20.84
C VAL A 138 37.74 -21.43 -21.02
N CYS A 139 39.03 -21.30 -21.35
CA CYS A 139 39.68 -20.05 -21.73
C CYS A 139 39.40 -19.68 -23.19
N SER A 140 39.38 -18.39 -23.49
CA SER A 140 40.00 -17.80 -24.70
C SER A 140 40.37 -16.36 -24.40
#